data_AF-A0A6L7S6F2-F1
#
_entry.id   AF-A0A6L7S6F2-F1
#
_cell.length_a   1.000
_cell.length_b   1.000
_cell.length_c   1.000
_cell.angle_alpha   90.00
_cell.angle_beta   90.00
_cell.angle_gamma   90.00
#
_symmetry.space_group_name_H-M   'P 1'
#
loop_
_entity.id
_entity.type
_entity.pdbx_description
1 polymer ?
#
loop_
_entity_poly.entity_id
_entity_poly.type
_entity_poly.pdbx_seq_one_letter_code
_entity_poly.pdbx_strand_id
1 'polypeptide(L)'
;MTRIAITRHGEARMSQRGIRRSDIDILLEHGTETSPDRFMLRNRDAASLIRGLKKQIAALERLAGKEAVVANGLLVTAYHRTRPDRPAGRRKARRG
;
A
#
# COMPACT_ATOMS: atom_id res chain seq x y z
N MET A 1 -0.10 11.12 1.13
CA MET A 1 -1.40 11.76 1.45
C MET A 1 -1.31 13.23 1.14
N THR A 2 -1.89 13.63 0.02
CA THR A 2 -1.89 15.01 -0.45
C THR A 2 -3.09 15.73 0.17
N ARG A 3 -2.86 16.65 1.11
CA ARG A 3 -3.96 17.36 1.77
C ARG A 3 -4.43 18.52 0.89
N ILE A 4 -5.54 18.32 0.18
CA ILE A 4 -6.27 19.40 -0.48
C ILE A 4 -7.61 19.70 0.23
N ALA A 5 -8.01 20.96 0.22
CA ALA A 5 -9.32 21.38 0.67
C ALA A 5 -10.36 21.07 -0.42
N ILE A 6 -11.48 20.46 -0.03
CA ILE A 6 -12.58 20.15 -0.94
C ILE A 6 -13.72 21.11 -0.64
N THR A 7 -14.20 21.81 -1.67
CA THR A 7 -15.35 22.71 -1.55
C THR A 7 -16.65 21.92 -1.47
N ARG A 8 -17.72 22.52 -0.94
CA ARG A 8 -19.06 21.90 -0.93
C ARG A 8 -19.53 21.48 -2.34
N HIS A 9 -19.23 22.30 -3.35
CA HIS A 9 -19.55 21.97 -4.74
C HIS A 9 -18.75 20.76 -5.23
N GLY A 10 -17.46 20.69 -4.91
CA GLY A 10 -16.59 19.57 -5.25
C GLY A 10 -17.08 18.26 -4.60
N GLU A 11 -17.39 18.29 -3.30
CA GLU A 11 -17.88 17.12 -2.57
C GLU A 11 -19.21 16.60 -3.13
N ALA A 12 -20.17 17.49 -3.42
CA ALA A 12 -21.43 17.11 -4.06
C ALA A 12 -21.21 16.45 -5.43
N ARG A 13 -20.31 17.01 -6.25
CA ARG A 13 -19.98 16.45 -7.57
C ARG A 13 -19.28 15.10 -7.49
N MET A 14 -18.38 14.93 -6.53
CA MET A 14 -17.74 13.65 -6.25
C MET A 14 -18.77 12.58 -5.89
N SER A 15 -19.67 12.89 -4.95
CA SER A 15 -20.74 11.97 -4.54
C SER A 15 -21.67 11.59 -5.69
N GLN A 16 -22.05 12.53 -6.55
CA GLN A 16 -22.88 12.27 -7.74
C GLN A 16 -22.20 11.33 -8.75
N ARG A 17 -20.88 11.24 -8.72
CA ARG A 17 -20.07 10.44 -9.65
C ARG A 17 -19.46 9.20 -9.00
N GLY A 18 -19.83 8.89 -7.75
CA GLY A 18 -19.29 7.75 -7.01
C GLY A 18 -17.80 7.87 -6.69
N ILE A 19 -17.24 9.08 -6.67
CA ILE A 19 -15.82 9.32 -6.37
C ILE A 19 -15.68 9.57 -4.88
N ARG A 20 -14.80 8.83 -4.22
CA ARG A 20 -14.48 8.97 -2.80
C ARG A 20 -13.31 9.92 -2.61
N ARG A 21 -13.19 10.48 -1.40
CA ARG A 21 -12.05 11.33 -1.04
C ARG A 21 -10.71 10.61 -1.18
N SER A 22 -10.65 9.32 -0.82
CA SER A 22 -9.46 8.48 -1.03
C SER A 22 -9.07 8.33 -2.50
N ASP A 23 -10.03 8.43 -3.42
CA ASP A 23 -9.75 8.29 -4.86
C ASP A 23 -9.05 9.54 -5.41
N ILE A 24 -9.27 10.70 -4.76
CA ILE A 24 -8.58 11.94 -5.09
C ILE A 24 -7.10 11.87 -4.73
N ASP A 25 -6.75 11.22 -3.61
CA ASP A 25 -5.35 10.99 -3.25
C ASP A 25 -4.63 10.20 -4.37
N ILE A 26 -5.27 9.15 -4.90
CA ILE A 26 -4.75 8.35 -6.01
C ILE A 26 -4.60 9.19 -7.29
N LEU A 27 -5.60 10.03 -7.61
CA LEU A 27 -5.57 10.91 -8.78
C LEU A 27 -4.43 11.95 -8.70
N LEU A 28 -4.18 12.51 -7.52
CA LEU A 28 -3.12 13.51 -7.33
C LEU A 28 -1.73 12.87 -7.26
N GLU A 29 -1.60 11.66 -6.71
CA GLU A 29 -0.31 10.99 -6.55
C GLU A 29 0.14 10.25 -7.83
N HIS A 30 -0.80 9.69 -8.58
CA HIS A 30 -0.51 8.81 -9.72
C HIS A 30 -1.12 9.28 -11.05
N GLY A 31 -1.99 10.28 -11.02
CA GLY A 31 -2.54 10.88 -12.23
C GLY A 31 -1.50 11.71 -12.97
N THR A 32 -1.74 11.89 -14.27
CA THR A 32 -0.97 12.83 -15.06
C THR A 32 -1.68 14.17 -15.08
N GLU A 33 -0.92 15.25 -14.90
CA GLU A 33 -1.41 16.61 -15.15
C GLU A 33 -1.60 16.81 -16.67
N THR A 34 -2.84 16.98 -17.11
CA THR A 34 -3.17 17.13 -18.55
C THR A 34 -3.25 18.59 -18.98
N SER A 35 -3.45 19.50 -18.03
CA SER A 35 -3.36 20.95 -18.16
C SER A 35 -3.18 21.54 -16.75
N PRO A 36 -2.88 22.85 -16.61
CA PRO A 36 -2.79 23.48 -15.30
C PRO A 36 -4.00 23.14 -14.42
N ASP A 37 -3.73 22.63 -13.21
CA ASP A 37 -4.70 22.24 -12.19
C ASP A 37 -5.65 21.09 -12.59
N ARG A 38 -5.32 20.32 -13.64
CA ARG A 38 -6.14 19.19 -14.10
C ARG A 38 -5.35 17.90 -14.08
N PHE A 39 -5.78 17.00 -13.19
CA PHE A 39 -5.18 15.68 -13.03
C PHE A 39 -6.12 14.61 -13.60
N MET A 40 -5.55 13.71 -14.41
CA MET A 40 -6.26 12.56 -14.95
C MET A 40 -5.43 11.30 -14.77
N LEU A 41 -6.00 10.31 -14.11
CA LEU A 41 -5.47 8.95 -14.14
C LEU A 41 -5.85 8.32 -15.49
N ARG A 42 -4.96 8.41 -16.47
CA ARG A 42 -5.24 7.84 -17.81
C ARG A 42 -5.22 6.32 -17.73
N ASN A 43 -5.88 5.66 -18.68
CA ASN A 43 -5.93 4.20 -18.74
C ASN A 43 -4.53 3.56 -18.73
N ARG A 44 -3.54 4.18 -19.39
CA ARG A 44 -2.15 3.70 -19.38
C ARG A 44 -1.47 3.84 -18.03
N ASP A 45 -1.75 4.93 -17.31
CA ASP A 45 -1.19 5.21 -15.98
C ASP A 45 -1.77 4.17 -15.00
N ALA A 46 -3.10 3.98 -15.02
CA ALA A 46 -3.80 2.98 -14.23
C ALA A 46 -3.31 1.55 -14.53
N ALA A 47 -3.19 1.18 -15.80
CA ALA A 47 -2.71 -0.15 -16.19
C ALA A 47 -1.27 -0.40 -15.70
N SER A 48 -0.41 0.61 -15.76
CA SER A 48 0.96 0.53 -15.27
C SER A 48 1.00 0.34 -13.75
N LEU A 49 0.24 1.16 -13.01
CA LEU A 49 0.15 1.09 -11.55
C LEU A 49 -0.41 -0.27 -11.10
N ILE A 50 -1.51 -0.72 -11.69
CA ILE A 50 -2.13 -2.02 -11.40
C ILE A 50 -1.15 -3.17 -11.63
N ARG A 51 -0.36 -3.15 -12.72
CA ARG A 51 0.65 -4.18 -12.96
C ARG A 51 1.72 -4.18 -11.86
N GLY A 52 2.17 -3.01 -11.41
CA GLY A 52 3.12 -2.89 -10.30
C GLY A 52 2.55 -3.45 -9.00
N LEU A 53 1.33 -3.04 -8.64
CA LEU A 53 0.64 -3.48 -7.44
C LEU A 53 0.38 -5.00 -7.45
N LYS A 54 -0.04 -5.57 -8.58
CA LYS A 54 -0.22 -7.03 -8.72
C LYS A 54 1.09 -7.80 -8.49
N LYS A 55 2.23 -7.28 -8.97
CA LYS A 55 3.54 -7.89 -8.69
C LYS A 55 3.89 -7.84 -7.21
N GLN A 56 3.59 -6.73 -6.53
CA GLN A 56 3.80 -6.60 -5.09
C GLN A 56 2.90 -7.55 -4.31
N ILE A 57 1.62 -7.65 -4.66
CA ILE A 57 0.66 -8.61 -4.06
C ILE A 57 1.19 -10.04 -4.22
N ALA A 58 1.58 -10.44 -5.43
CA ALA A 58 2.14 -11.77 -5.68
C ALA A 58 3.43 -12.03 -4.87
N ALA A 59 4.27 -11.01 -4.68
CA ALA A 59 5.45 -11.13 -3.83
C ALA A 59 5.07 -11.32 -2.36
N LEU A 60 4.08 -10.58 -1.86
CA LEU A 60 3.57 -10.71 -0.48
C LEU A 60 2.94 -12.08 -0.25
N GLU A 61 2.10 -12.56 -1.16
CA GLU A 61 1.52 -13.91 -1.11
C GLU A 61 2.60 -14.98 -1.08
N ARG A 62 3.61 -14.87 -1.95
CA ARG A 62 4.75 -15.80 -1.97
C ARG A 62 5.56 -15.74 -0.69
N LEU A 63 5.71 -14.57 -0.07
CA LEU A 63 6.57 -14.37 1.12
C LEU A 63 5.83 -14.54 2.45
N ALA A 64 4.50 -14.62 2.44
CA ALA A 64 3.71 -14.83 3.65
C ALA A 64 4.20 -16.07 4.42
N GLY A 65 4.54 -15.87 5.70
CA GLY A 65 5.09 -16.94 6.56
C GLY A 65 6.53 -17.32 6.27
N LYS A 66 7.28 -16.61 5.42
CA LYS A 66 8.73 -16.78 5.26
C LYS A 66 9.47 -15.81 6.17
N GLU A 67 10.58 -16.28 6.73
CA GLU A 67 11.44 -15.52 7.63
C GLU A 67 12.85 -15.51 7.06
N ALA A 68 13.53 -14.36 7.15
CA ALA A 68 14.92 -14.18 6.76
C ALA A 68 15.71 -13.70 7.97
N VAL A 69 16.85 -14.35 8.25
CA VAL A 69 17.78 -13.94 9.30
C VAL A 69 18.93 -13.20 8.66
N VAL A 70 19.11 -11.93 9.04
CA VAL A 70 20.20 -11.07 8.57
C VAL A 70 21.08 -10.71 9.77
N ALA A 71 22.39 -10.89 9.62
CA ALA A 71 23.37 -10.51 10.64
C ALA A 71 24.55 -9.81 9.96
N ASN A 72 25.00 -8.67 10.53
CA ASN A 72 26.10 -7.88 9.99
C ASN A 72 25.93 -7.50 8.51
N GLY A 73 24.69 -7.23 8.08
CA GLY A 73 24.36 -6.89 6.69
C GLY A 73 24.33 -8.07 5.70
N LEU A 74 24.57 -9.30 6.17
CA LEU A 74 24.55 -10.52 5.35
C LEU A 74 23.30 -11.35 5.63
N LEU A 75 22.67 -11.86 4.57
CA LEU A 75 21.61 -12.86 4.67
C LEU A 75 22.22 -14.18 5.15
N VAL A 76 21.90 -14.60 6.37
CA VAL A 76 22.38 -15.85 6.97
C VAL A 76 21.53 -17.03 6.50
N THR A 77 20.19 -16.88 6.53
CA THR A 77 19.26 -17.92 6.07
C THR A 77 17.88 -17.34 5.75
N ALA A 78 17.09 -18.06 4.96
CA ALA A 78 15.67 -17.79 4.74
C ALA A 78 14.88 -19.12 4.70
N TYR A 79 13.76 -19.20 5.42
CA TYR A 79 12.98 -20.42 5.54
C TYR A 79 11.48 -20.12 5.70
N HIS A 80 10.64 -21.14 5.52
CA HIS A 80 9.22 -21.06 5.83
C HIS A 80 8.99 -21.35 7.32
N ARG A 81 8.38 -20.41 8.04
CA ARG A 81 8.12 -20.51 9.47
C ARG A 81 6.92 -21.43 9.68
N THR A 82 7.15 -22.58 10.29
CA THR A 82 6.13 -23.62 10.52
C THR A 82 5.17 -23.31 11.66
N ARG A 83 5.48 -22.30 12.50
CA ARG A 83 4.61 -21.84 13.58
C ARG A 83 3.89 -20.56 13.15
N PRO A 84 2.59 -20.41 13.48
CA PRO A 84 1.84 -19.20 13.18
C PRO A 84 2.50 -17.99 13.81
N ASP A 85 2.33 -16.83 13.17
CA ASP A 85 2.89 -15.56 13.62
C ASP A 85 2.22 -15.08 14.90
N ARG A 86 2.58 -15.71 16.02
CA ARG A 86 2.23 -15.24 17.36
C ARG A 86 3.30 -14.24 17.78
N PRO A 87 2.91 -13.04 18.25
CA PRO A 87 3.84 -12.13 18.87
C PRO A 87 4.58 -12.89 19.97
N ALA A 88 5.92 -12.84 19.95
CA ALA A 88 6.76 -13.42 20.99
C ALA A 88 6.60 -12.60 22.29
N GLY A 89 5.45 -12.75 22.95
CA GLY A 89 4.99 -11.81 23.97
C GLY A 89 4.22 -12.47 25.09
N ARG A 90 4.87 -13.41 25.79
CA ARG A 90 4.78 -13.62 27.25
C ARG A 90 5.66 -14.81 27.65
N ARG A 91 6.99 -14.68 27.55
CA ARG A 91 7.85 -15.38 28.50
C ARG A 91 7.60 -14.70 29.84
N LYS A 92 6.68 -15.26 30.63
CA LYS A 92 6.50 -14.94 32.05
C LYS A 92 7.90 -14.96 32.67
N ALA A 93 8.40 -13.80 33.08
CA ALA A 93 9.43 -13.71 34.09
C ALA A 93 8.87 -14.38 35.35
N ARG A 94 9.13 -15.68 35.52
CA ARG A 94 9.04 -16.38 36.80
C ARG A 94 10.48 -16.68 37.21
N ARG A 95 11.13 -15.65 37.76
CA ARG A 95 12.15 -15.85 38.78
C ARG A 95 11.40 -15.83 40.10
N GLY A 96 11.19 -17.02 40.66
CA GLY A 96 11.03 -17.24 42.09
C GLY A 96 12.31 -17.90 42.56
#